data_AF-A0A963VYA6-F1
#
_entry.id   AF-A0A963VYA6-F1
#
_cell.length_a   1.000
_cell.length_b   1.000
_cell.length_c   1.000
_cell.angle_alpha   90.00
_cell.angle_beta   90.00
_cell.angle_gamma   90.00
#
_symmetry.space_group_name_H-M   'P 1'
#
loop_
_entity.id
_entity.type
_entity.pdbx_description
1 polymer ?
#
loop_
_entity_poly.entity_id
_entity_poly.type
_entity_poly.pdbx_seq_one_letter_code
_entity_poly.pdbx_strand_id
1 'polypeptide(L)'
;MASPRRITSTPSFVTERAVLLAGGAFLFAVAALSWPDGDGGIWVYALSFWNYLIYVAAFAFRAVSVERFRLDAMVTRSVALTVLALVYLPGLSSLLSLVVVACGFALNASAVMALGSKRTYYGFELDALPPVHVTRFPYSVTAHPMLLGNLIGFGGTLLDPAFRQDWWPLAVLHLVGNGTVLVMEARGKPPSVHWPLGGLLATALLIALHSPAGGPAAVGWFVLCTAFGLVVIATYARRPREGRSPTVPHHA
;
A
#
# COMPACT_ATOMS: atom_id res chain seq x y z
N MET A 1 38.66 33.72 -12.20
CA MET A 1 38.37 32.42 -11.53
C MET A 1 37.06 31.89 -12.08
N ALA A 2 37.09 30.83 -12.89
CA ALA A 2 35.88 30.21 -13.44
C ALA A 2 35.28 29.26 -12.39
N SER A 3 33.99 29.46 -12.07
CA SER A 3 33.25 28.55 -11.21
C SER A 3 33.14 27.17 -11.88
N PRO A 4 33.58 26.07 -11.23
CA PRO A 4 33.49 24.74 -11.81
C PRO A 4 32.02 24.37 -12.05
N ARG A 5 31.64 24.15 -13.32
CA ARG A 5 30.33 23.59 -13.67
C ARG A 5 30.18 22.23 -12.98
N ARG A 6 29.32 22.15 -11.95
CA ARG A 6 28.88 20.84 -11.43
C ARG A 6 28.10 20.14 -12.53
N ILE A 7 28.65 19.05 -13.04
CA ILE A 7 27.92 18.11 -13.88
C ILE A 7 26.91 17.43 -12.96
N THR A 8 25.67 17.91 -12.98
CA THR A 8 24.54 17.21 -12.38
C THR A 8 24.30 15.96 -13.21
N SER A 9 24.76 14.80 -12.73
CA SER A 9 24.35 13.53 -13.32
C SER A 9 22.84 13.41 -13.19
N THR A 10 22.13 13.47 -14.32
CA THR A 10 20.71 13.14 -14.37
C THR A 10 20.54 11.71 -13.85
N PRO A 11 19.64 11.48 -12.88
CA PRO A 11 19.36 10.12 -12.43
C PRO A 11 18.96 9.28 -13.65
N SER A 12 19.48 8.05 -13.72
CA SER A 12 19.14 7.16 -14.82
C SER A 12 17.65 6.78 -14.72
N PHE A 13 16.97 6.73 -15.88
CA PHE A 13 15.56 6.32 -16.00
C PHE A 13 15.26 5.01 -15.24
N VAL A 14 16.21 4.07 -15.25
CA VAL A 14 16.13 2.79 -14.51
C VAL A 14 16.01 3.01 -13.01
N THR A 15 16.75 3.96 -12.43
CA THR A 15 16.69 4.25 -10.98
C THR A 15 15.36 4.88 -10.59
N GLU A 16 14.77 5.70 -11.46
CA GLU A 16 13.46 6.32 -11.24
C GLU A 16 12.32 5.30 -11.30
N ARG A 17 12.44 4.29 -12.18
CA ARG A 17 11.40 3.25 -12.38
C ARG A 17 11.67 1.94 -11.63
N ALA A 18 12.71 1.87 -10.81
CA ALA A 18 13.14 0.64 -10.13
C ALA A 18 12.01 -0.09 -9.38
N VAL A 19 11.17 0.63 -8.61
CA VAL A 19 10.05 0.02 -7.85
C VAL A 19 8.96 -0.52 -8.76
N LEU A 20 8.62 0.19 -9.84
CA LEU A 20 7.64 -0.29 -10.82
C LEU A 20 8.16 -1.50 -11.60
N LEU A 21 9.44 -1.48 -12.00
CA LEU A 21 10.08 -2.61 -12.66
C LEU A 21 10.15 -3.83 -11.73
N ALA A 22 10.56 -3.61 -10.47
CA ALA A 22 10.54 -4.65 -9.44
C ALA A 22 9.12 -5.16 -9.16
N GLY A 23 8.12 -4.28 -9.18
CA GLY A 23 6.71 -4.63 -9.03
C GLY A 23 6.20 -5.49 -10.20
N GLY A 24 6.58 -5.13 -11.43
CA GLY A 24 6.27 -5.94 -12.62
C GLY A 24 6.95 -7.31 -12.60
N ALA A 25 8.23 -7.36 -12.22
CA ALA A 25 8.96 -8.61 -12.04
C ALA A 25 8.36 -9.46 -10.91
N PHE A 26 7.97 -8.82 -9.80
CA PHE A 26 7.30 -9.48 -8.68
C PHE A 26 5.95 -10.08 -9.14
N LEU A 27 5.11 -9.31 -9.83
CA LEU A 27 3.86 -9.79 -10.43
C LEU A 27 4.07 -11.01 -11.32
N PHE A 28 5.05 -10.94 -12.23
CA PHE A 28 5.36 -12.04 -13.14
C PHE A 28 5.83 -13.29 -12.38
N ALA A 29 6.73 -13.13 -11.41
CA ALA A 29 7.24 -14.23 -10.60
C ALA A 29 6.13 -14.85 -9.73
N VAL A 30 5.26 -14.02 -9.15
CA VAL A 30 4.07 -14.45 -8.40
C VAL A 30 3.17 -15.30 -9.30
N ALA A 31 2.86 -14.83 -10.51
CA ALA A 31 2.04 -15.58 -11.46
C ALA A 31 2.70 -16.91 -11.87
N ALA A 32 4.00 -16.89 -12.17
CA ALA A 32 4.76 -18.08 -12.59
C ALA A 32 4.86 -19.14 -11.48
N LEU A 33 5.08 -18.72 -10.22
CA LEU A 33 5.17 -19.63 -9.07
C LEU A 33 3.80 -20.17 -8.64
N SER A 34 2.71 -19.46 -8.92
CA SER A 34 1.35 -19.92 -8.57
C SER A 34 0.74 -20.88 -9.59
N TRP A 35 1.29 -20.92 -10.81
CA TRP A 35 0.78 -21.75 -11.90
C TRP A 35 0.78 -23.26 -11.58
N PRO A 36 1.83 -23.85 -10.99
CA PRO A 36 1.90 -25.31 -10.81
C PRO A 36 1.03 -25.86 -9.68
N ASP A 37 0.81 -25.06 -8.62
CA ASP A 37 0.27 -25.57 -7.36
C ASP A 37 -1.26 -25.60 -7.33
N GLY A 38 -1.94 -24.96 -8.30
CA GLY A 38 -3.41 -24.86 -8.34
C GLY A 38 -4.03 -24.05 -7.19
N ASP A 39 -3.26 -23.76 -6.15
CA ASP A 39 -3.63 -22.92 -5.02
C ASP A 39 -3.39 -21.43 -5.35
N GLY A 40 -4.41 -20.81 -5.92
CA GLY A 40 -4.43 -19.39 -6.23
C GLY A 40 -4.46 -18.46 -5.01
N GLY A 41 -4.48 -18.97 -3.79
CA GLY A 41 -4.56 -18.13 -2.59
C GLY A 41 -3.36 -17.18 -2.44
N ILE A 42 -2.15 -17.71 -2.58
CA ILE A 42 -0.93 -16.99 -2.17
C ILE A 42 -0.70 -15.71 -2.99
N TRP A 43 -0.90 -15.76 -4.31
CA TRP A 43 -0.75 -14.55 -5.13
C TRP A 43 -1.76 -13.47 -4.77
N VAL A 44 -2.97 -13.86 -4.39
CA VAL A 44 -4.02 -12.93 -3.97
C VAL A 44 -3.56 -12.18 -2.72
N TYR A 45 -3.02 -12.87 -1.72
CA TYR A 45 -2.46 -12.23 -0.52
C TYR A 45 -1.25 -11.35 -0.85
N ALA A 46 -0.29 -11.88 -1.60
CA ALA A 46 0.93 -11.16 -1.95
C ALA A 46 0.64 -9.82 -2.66
N LEU A 47 -0.26 -9.83 -3.64
CA LEU A 47 -0.64 -8.64 -4.41
C LEU A 47 -1.63 -7.73 -3.68
N SER A 48 -2.41 -8.25 -2.75
CA SER A 48 -3.30 -7.44 -1.92
C SER A 48 -2.54 -6.61 -0.88
N PHE A 49 -1.46 -7.15 -0.31
CA PHE A 49 -0.74 -6.50 0.81
C PHE A 49 0.53 -5.73 0.42
N TRP A 50 1.05 -5.91 -0.79
CA TRP A 50 2.28 -5.23 -1.22
C TRP A 50 2.24 -3.69 -1.16
N ASN A 51 1.05 -3.07 -1.26
CA ASN A 51 0.91 -1.62 -1.25
C ASN A 51 1.21 -1.08 0.15
N TYR A 52 0.87 -1.81 1.22
CA TYR A 52 1.17 -1.40 2.59
C TYR A 52 2.67 -1.24 2.80
N LEU A 53 3.49 -2.12 2.19
CA LEU A 53 4.95 -2.02 2.26
C LEU A 53 5.46 -0.69 1.68
N ILE A 54 4.86 -0.22 0.60
CA ILE A 54 5.24 1.05 -0.03
C ILE A 54 4.87 2.23 0.88
N TYR A 55 3.66 2.23 1.46
CA TYR A 55 3.24 3.27 2.41
C TYR A 55 4.15 3.32 3.63
N VAL A 56 4.43 2.16 4.19
CA VAL A 56 5.30 1.96 5.34
C VAL A 56 6.72 2.46 5.03
N ALA A 57 7.29 2.11 3.88
CA ALA A 57 8.62 2.56 3.47
C ALA A 57 8.65 4.08 3.25
N ALA A 58 7.62 4.64 2.60
CA ALA A 58 7.48 6.09 2.41
C ALA A 58 7.50 6.83 3.75
N PHE A 59 6.69 6.36 4.69
CA PHE A 59 6.56 6.98 6.00
C PHE A 59 7.82 6.81 6.86
N ALA A 60 8.45 5.63 6.84
CA ALA A 60 9.62 5.32 7.65
C ALA A 60 10.87 6.08 7.21
N PHE A 61 11.11 6.20 5.89
CA PHE A 61 12.33 6.81 5.37
C PHE A 61 12.18 8.29 5.02
N ARG A 62 10.97 8.74 4.66
CA ARG A 62 10.65 10.13 4.24
C ARG A 62 11.62 10.71 3.20
N ALA A 63 12.23 9.84 2.40
CA ALA A 63 13.29 10.22 1.46
C ALA A 63 12.81 10.20 0.00
N VAL A 64 11.68 9.56 -0.27
CA VAL A 64 11.06 9.48 -1.59
C VAL A 64 10.30 10.78 -1.90
N SER A 65 10.31 11.22 -3.16
CA SER A 65 9.47 12.35 -3.58
C SER A 65 7.99 11.98 -3.59
N VAL A 66 7.11 12.94 -3.27
CA VAL A 66 5.64 12.73 -3.29
C VAL A 66 5.17 12.23 -4.65
N GLU A 67 5.69 12.79 -5.74
CA GLU A 67 5.27 12.38 -7.08
C GLU A 67 5.56 10.91 -7.36
N ARG A 68 6.75 10.43 -6.97
CA ARG A 68 7.14 9.03 -7.15
C ARG A 68 6.32 8.13 -6.24
N PHE A 69 6.21 8.46 -4.96
CA PHE A 69 5.40 7.69 -4.01
C PHE A 69 3.95 7.58 -4.49
N ARG A 70 3.37 8.68 -4.96
CA ARG A 70 2.01 8.69 -5.53
C ARG A 70 1.87 7.69 -6.67
N LEU A 71 2.80 7.68 -7.63
CA LEU A 71 2.74 6.76 -8.77
C LEU A 71 2.82 5.29 -8.31
N ASP A 72 3.80 4.98 -7.46
CA ASP A 72 4.00 3.63 -6.91
C ASP A 72 2.76 3.17 -6.12
N ALA A 73 2.23 4.04 -5.26
CA ALA A 73 1.07 3.75 -4.43
C ALA A 73 -0.23 3.64 -5.25
N MET A 74 -0.40 4.43 -6.32
CA MET A 74 -1.53 4.30 -7.24
C MET A 74 -1.49 2.96 -7.97
N VAL A 75 -0.36 2.59 -8.57
CA VAL A 75 -0.23 1.33 -9.32
C VAL A 75 -0.49 0.14 -8.40
N THR A 76 0.17 0.10 -7.25
CA THR A 76 0.04 -1.04 -6.32
C THR A 76 -1.34 -1.16 -5.70
N ARG A 77 -1.99 -0.03 -5.39
CA ARG A 77 -3.39 -0.04 -4.93
C ARG A 77 -4.35 -0.51 -6.03
N SER A 78 -4.15 -0.08 -7.28
CA SER A 78 -4.98 -0.53 -8.40
C SER A 78 -4.87 -2.03 -8.61
N VAL A 79 -3.67 -2.59 -8.56
CA VAL A 79 -3.47 -4.04 -8.63
C VAL A 79 -4.19 -4.75 -7.48
N ALA A 80 -4.03 -4.29 -6.24
CA ALA A 80 -4.69 -4.90 -5.08
C ALA A 80 -6.22 -4.90 -5.23
N LEU A 81 -6.81 -3.80 -5.72
CA LEU A 81 -8.25 -3.73 -5.97
C LEU A 81 -8.70 -4.62 -7.14
N THR A 82 -7.90 -4.73 -8.20
CA THR A 82 -8.16 -5.68 -9.29
C THR A 82 -8.13 -7.11 -8.79
N VAL A 83 -7.13 -7.47 -7.98
CA VAL A 83 -7.04 -8.79 -7.36
C VAL A 83 -8.26 -9.08 -6.48
N LEU A 84 -8.66 -8.13 -5.63
CA LEU A 84 -9.89 -8.26 -4.84
C LEU A 84 -11.12 -8.49 -5.73
N ALA A 85 -11.26 -7.72 -6.81
CA ALA A 85 -12.39 -7.86 -7.73
C ALA A 85 -12.39 -9.24 -8.43
N LEU A 86 -11.22 -9.77 -8.79
CA LEU A 86 -11.08 -11.08 -9.42
C LEU A 86 -11.51 -12.23 -8.51
N VAL A 87 -11.31 -12.11 -7.19
CA VAL A 87 -11.76 -13.14 -6.24
C VAL A 87 -13.19 -12.90 -5.73
N TYR A 88 -13.64 -11.65 -5.69
CA TYR A 88 -14.94 -11.29 -5.13
C TYR A 88 -16.09 -11.39 -6.14
N LEU A 89 -15.92 -10.89 -7.36
CA LEU A 89 -17.02 -10.79 -8.33
C LEU A 89 -17.50 -12.13 -8.89
N PRO A 90 -16.63 -13.12 -9.21
CA PRO A 90 -17.10 -14.39 -9.76
C PRO A 90 -17.96 -15.21 -8.80
N GLY A 91 -17.73 -15.09 -7.49
CA GLY A 91 -18.47 -15.78 -6.44
C GLY A 91 -19.60 -14.96 -5.82
N LEU A 92 -19.90 -13.76 -6.34
CA LEU A 92 -20.85 -12.84 -5.73
C LEU A 92 -22.26 -13.46 -5.65
N SER A 93 -22.79 -13.55 -4.44
CA SER A 93 -24.10 -14.11 -4.12
C SER A 93 -25.02 -13.13 -3.36
N SER A 94 -24.47 -12.04 -2.82
CA SER A 94 -25.18 -11.05 -2.01
C SER A 94 -25.12 -9.64 -2.62
N LEU A 95 -26.26 -9.14 -3.13
CA LEU A 95 -26.37 -7.77 -3.63
C LEU A 95 -26.11 -6.73 -2.53
N LEU A 96 -26.54 -7.01 -1.30
CA LEU A 96 -26.26 -6.14 -0.15
C LEU A 96 -24.75 -5.98 0.06
N SER A 97 -24.00 -7.08 -0.02
CA SER A 97 -22.53 -7.04 0.07
C SER A 97 -21.96 -6.12 -1.02
N LEU A 98 -22.37 -6.29 -2.28
CA LEU A 98 -21.89 -5.44 -3.39
C LEU A 98 -22.17 -3.96 -3.14
N VAL A 99 -23.37 -3.60 -2.68
CA VAL A 99 -23.74 -2.20 -2.38
C VAL A 99 -22.85 -1.64 -1.27
N VAL A 100 -22.64 -2.36 -0.18
CA VAL A 100 -21.79 -1.91 0.93
C VAL A 100 -20.34 -1.74 0.48
N VAL A 101 -19.81 -2.69 -0.29
CA VAL A 101 -18.47 -2.62 -0.89
C VAL A 101 -18.32 -1.38 -1.77
N ALA A 102 -19.29 -1.15 -2.67
CA ALA A 102 -19.30 -0.01 -3.58
C ALA A 102 -19.38 1.32 -2.81
N CYS A 103 -20.23 1.42 -1.78
CA CYS A 103 -20.31 2.60 -0.93
C CYS A 103 -18.99 2.90 -0.20
N GLY A 104 -18.32 1.89 0.34
CA GLY A 104 -17.01 2.05 0.99
C GLY A 104 -15.94 2.60 0.04
N PHE A 105 -15.83 2.04 -1.16
CA PHE A 105 -14.87 2.52 -2.15
C PHE A 105 -15.27 3.86 -2.79
N ALA A 106 -16.56 4.15 -2.93
CA ALA A 106 -17.05 5.46 -3.34
C ALA A 106 -16.66 6.54 -2.31
N LEU A 107 -16.78 6.24 -1.00
CA LEU A 107 -16.34 7.15 0.06
C LEU A 107 -14.85 7.48 -0.04
N ASN A 108 -14.01 6.50 -0.40
CA ASN A 108 -12.60 6.73 -0.68
C ASN A 108 -12.39 7.68 -1.86
N ALA A 109 -13.08 7.45 -2.97
CA ALA A 109 -12.97 8.29 -4.15
C ALA A 109 -13.42 9.74 -3.83
N SER A 110 -14.55 9.91 -3.13
CA SER A 110 -15.02 11.20 -2.67
C SER A 110 -14.01 11.89 -1.75
N ALA A 111 -13.36 11.16 -0.84
CA ALA A 111 -12.30 11.71 0.01
C ALA A 111 -11.07 12.17 -0.80
N VAL A 112 -10.65 11.43 -1.82
CA VAL A 112 -9.55 11.85 -2.71
C VAL A 112 -9.94 13.10 -3.51
N MET A 113 -11.17 13.15 -4.04
CA MET A 113 -11.69 14.34 -4.71
C MET A 113 -11.75 15.54 -3.76
N ALA A 114 -12.05 15.29 -2.47
CA ALA A 114 -12.18 16.30 -1.43
C ALA A 114 -10.84 16.84 -0.89
N LEU A 115 -9.82 16.00 -0.81
CA LEU A 115 -8.51 16.40 -0.27
C LEU A 115 -7.51 16.79 -1.37
N GLY A 116 -7.67 16.21 -2.56
CA GLY A 116 -6.73 16.29 -3.66
C GLY A 116 -5.60 15.25 -3.54
N SER A 117 -5.16 14.71 -4.68
CA SER A 117 -4.23 13.57 -4.71
C SER A 117 -2.92 13.83 -3.97
N LYS A 118 -2.30 15.01 -4.10
CA LYS A 118 -1.02 15.30 -3.43
C LYS A 118 -1.09 15.18 -1.91
N ARG A 119 -2.19 15.62 -1.30
CA ARG A 119 -2.38 15.60 0.15
C ARG A 119 -2.74 14.21 0.67
N THR A 120 -3.45 13.41 -0.13
CA THR A 120 -3.75 12.01 0.18
C THR A 120 -2.50 11.13 0.33
N TYR A 121 -1.42 11.45 -0.40
CA TYR A 121 -0.19 10.64 -0.43
C TYR A 121 0.92 11.27 0.41
N TYR A 122 0.66 11.48 1.71
CA TYR A 122 1.63 12.01 2.67
C TYR A 122 2.29 13.33 2.23
N GLY A 123 1.55 14.18 1.51
CA GLY A 123 2.10 15.45 1.03
C GLY A 123 2.51 16.39 2.17
N PHE A 124 1.88 16.26 3.34
CA PHE A 124 2.29 16.96 4.55
C PHE A 124 3.68 16.50 5.02
N GLU A 125 3.93 15.19 5.05
CA GLU A 125 5.16 14.58 5.57
C GLU A 125 6.31 14.58 4.56
N LEU A 126 6.02 14.42 3.27
CA LEU A 126 7.02 14.20 2.21
C LEU A 126 7.34 15.46 1.41
N ASP A 127 6.39 16.38 1.23
CA ASP A 127 6.59 17.66 0.49
C ASP A 127 6.47 18.89 1.40
N ALA A 128 6.33 18.71 2.71
CA ALA A 128 6.10 19.79 3.68
C ALA A 128 4.92 20.71 3.29
N LEU A 129 3.87 20.14 2.68
CA LEU A 129 2.68 20.93 2.34
C LEU A 129 2.07 21.52 3.63
N PRO A 130 1.61 22.77 3.62
CA PRO A 130 1.02 23.38 4.82
C PRO A 130 -0.22 22.60 5.27
N PRO A 131 -0.47 22.47 6.58
CA PRO A 131 -1.66 21.80 7.08
C PRO A 131 -2.92 22.52 6.59
N VAL A 132 -3.94 21.77 6.18
CA VAL A 132 -5.22 22.32 5.72
C VAL A 132 -6.34 21.53 6.34
N HIS A 133 -7.30 22.24 6.92
CA HIS A 133 -8.54 21.65 7.41
C HIS A 133 -9.57 21.66 6.28
N VAL A 134 -9.92 20.47 5.77
CA VAL A 134 -10.91 20.32 4.70
C VAL A 134 -12.29 20.13 5.33
N THR A 135 -13.24 21.01 5.01
CA THR A 135 -14.60 20.98 5.59
C THR A 135 -15.67 20.48 4.62
N ARG A 136 -15.31 20.11 3.39
CA ARG A 136 -16.27 19.52 2.43
C ARG A 136 -16.44 18.03 2.66
N PHE A 137 -17.60 17.49 2.28
CA PHE A 137 -17.85 16.04 2.32
C PHE A 137 -16.75 15.26 1.58
N PRO A 138 -16.27 14.13 2.11
CA PRO A 138 -16.68 13.47 3.37
C PRO A 138 -15.97 13.94 4.65
N TYR A 139 -15.03 14.90 4.56
CA TYR A 139 -14.30 15.41 5.73
C TYR A 139 -15.16 16.26 6.68
N SER A 140 -16.33 16.74 6.24
CA SER A 140 -17.34 17.35 7.10
C SER A 140 -17.96 16.38 8.12
N VAL A 141 -17.86 15.07 7.89
CA VAL A 141 -18.53 14.03 8.70
C VAL A 141 -17.52 13.27 9.56
N THR A 142 -16.33 13.00 9.04
CA THR A 142 -15.27 12.27 9.75
C THR A 142 -13.90 12.80 9.35
N ALA A 143 -12.94 12.78 10.27
CA ALA A 143 -11.56 13.17 10.01
C ALA A 143 -10.83 12.16 9.09
N HIS A 144 -11.27 10.91 9.06
CA HIS A 144 -10.58 9.81 8.36
C HIS A 144 -11.48 9.04 7.38
N PRO A 145 -12.13 9.73 6.41
CA PRO A 145 -13.10 9.10 5.52
C PRO A 145 -12.50 8.02 4.64
N MET A 146 -11.20 8.10 4.31
CA MET A 146 -10.51 7.06 3.53
C MET A 146 -10.29 5.76 4.30
N LEU A 147 -9.94 5.85 5.59
CA LEU A 147 -9.78 4.65 6.42
C LEU A 147 -11.15 4.04 6.71
N LEU A 148 -12.15 4.87 6.99
CA LEU A 148 -13.52 4.43 7.16
C LEU A 148 -14.08 3.78 5.88
N GLY A 149 -13.84 4.37 4.72
CA GLY A 149 -14.26 3.81 3.43
C GLY A 149 -13.62 2.46 3.14
N ASN A 150 -12.32 2.30 3.43
CA ASN A 150 -11.67 0.99 3.38
C ASN A 150 -12.31 -0.02 4.35
N LEU A 151 -12.57 0.37 5.61
CA LEU A 151 -13.21 -0.52 6.59
C LEU A 151 -14.60 -0.96 6.16
N ILE A 152 -15.41 -0.05 5.62
CA ILE A 152 -16.73 -0.37 5.06
C ILE A 152 -16.60 -1.26 3.82
N GLY A 153 -15.66 -0.95 2.93
CA GLY A 153 -15.44 -1.70 1.69
C GLY A 153 -15.06 -3.15 1.96
N PHE A 154 -13.99 -3.37 2.73
CA PHE A 154 -13.53 -4.72 3.08
C PHE A 154 -14.46 -5.42 4.08
N GLY A 155 -15.13 -4.69 4.97
CA GLY A 155 -16.14 -5.26 5.86
C GLY A 155 -17.38 -5.71 5.08
N GLY A 156 -17.72 -4.99 4.02
CA GLY A 156 -18.80 -5.31 3.10
C GLY A 156 -18.61 -6.68 2.46
N THR A 157 -17.39 -7.04 2.04
CA THR A 157 -17.15 -8.35 1.40
C THR A 157 -17.45 -9.53 2.33
N LEU A 158 -17.34 -9.36 3.65
CA LEU A 158 -17.69 -10.39 4.65
C LEU A 158 -19.22 -10.60 4.80
N LEU A 159 -20.04 -9.73 4.21
CA LEU A 159 -21.50 -9.93 4.14
C LEU A 159 -21.88 -10.93 3.05
N ASP A 160 -21.00 -11.20 2.08
CA ASP A 160 -21.22 -12.24 1.08
C ASP A 160 -20.82 -13.62 1.64
N PRO A 161 -21.73 -14.61 1.69
CA PRO A 161 -21.44 -15.93 2.22
C PRO A 161 -20.32 -16.66 1.49
N ALA A 162 -20.28 -16.58 0.16
CA ALA A 162 -19.28 -17.27 -0.66
C ALA A 162 -17.90 -16.66 -0.45
N PHE A 163 -17.79 -15.32 -0.49
CA PHE A 163 -16.52 -14.66 -0.18
C PHE A 163 -16.04 -14.96 1.24
N ARG A 164 -16.94 -14.94 2.23
CA ARG A 164 -16.58 -15.22 3.63
C ARG A 164 -16.12 -16.67 3.82
N GLN A 165 -16.63 -17.63 3.05
CA GLN A 165 -16.21 -19.02 3.17
C GLN A 165 -14.74 -19.19 2.77
N ASP A 166 -14.32 -18.58 1.67
CA ASP A 166 -13.02 -18.86 1.04
C ASP A 166 -11.96 -17.77 1.30
N TRP A 167 -12.40 -16.51 1.47
CA TRP A 167 -11.54 -15.32 1.46
C TRP A 167 -11.71 -14.43 2.70
N TRP A 168 -12.36 -14.90 3.77
CA TRP A 168 -12.48 -14.09 4.99
C TRP A 168 -11.14 -13.61 5.56
N PRO A 169 -10.02 -14.37 5.52
CA PRO A 169 -8.76 -13.88 6.11
C PRO A 169 -8.25 -12.66 5.34
N LEU A 170 -8.42 -12.62 4.02
CA LEU A 170 -8.03 -11.49 3.18
C LEU A 170 -8.73 -10.20 3.64
N ALA A 171 -10.06 -10.24 3.80
CA ALA A 171 -10.81 -9.08 4.28
C ALA A 171 -10.45 -8.70 5.72
N VAL A 172 -10.34 -9.68 6.64
CA VAL A 172 -9.98 -9.41 8.04
C VAL A 172 -8.62 -8.76 8.16
N LEU A 173 -7.62 -9.20 7.38
CA LEU A 173 -6.29 -8.59 7.39
C LEU A 173 -6.31 -7.14 6.90
N HIS A 174 -7.09 -6.84 5.86
CA HIS A 174 -7.30 -5.45 5.44
C HIS A 174 -8.00 -4.62 6.51
N LEU A 175 -9.00 -5.18 7.21
CA LEU A 175 -9.69 -4.51 8.31
C LEU A 175 -8.74 -4.21 9.47
N VAL A 176 -7.93 -5.19 9.88
CA VAL A 176 -6.92 -5.02 10.94
C VAL A 176 -5.89 -3.98 10.55
N GLY A 177 -5.37 -4.04 9.32
CA GLY A 177 -4.40 -3.07 8.81
C GLY A 177 -4.95 -1.64 8.81
N ASN A 178 -6.13 -1.42 8.23
CA ASN A 178 -6.76 -0.10 8.19
C ASN A 178 -7.20 0.39 9.57
N GLY A 179 -7.73 -0.50 10.42
CA GLY A 179 -8.14 -0.19 11.78
C GLY A 179 -6.95 0.21 12.65
N THR A 180 -5.80 -0.45 12.49
CA THR A 180 -4.59 -0.07 13.19
C THR A 180 -4.14 1.33 12.78
N VAL A 181 -4.06 1.63 11.48
CA VAL A 181 -3.69 2.98 11.00
C VAL A 181 -4.66 4.01 11.56
N LEU A 182 -5.96 3.73 11.58
CA LEU A 182 -6.97 4.63 12.14
C LEU A 182 -6.76 4.89 13.63
N VAL A 183 -6.47 3.86 14.43
CA VAL A 183 -6.18 4.00 15.86
C VAL A 183 -4.90 4.81 16.08
N MET A 184 -3.90 4.64 15.22
CA MET A 184 -2.64 5.39 15.31
C MET A 184 -2.85 6.88 15.02
N GLU A 185 -3.55 7.19 13.93
CA GLU A 185 -3.93 8.56 13.54
C GLU A 185 -4.76 9.23 14.64
N ALA A 186 -5.77 8.53 15.18
CA ALA A 186 -6.61 9.04 16.26
C ALA A 186 -5.83 9.33 17.57
N ARG A 187 -4.70 8.64 17.79
CA ARG A 187 -3.82 8.85 18.95
C ARG A 187 -2.76 9.93 18.71
N GLY A 188 -2.59 10.42 17.48
CA GLY A 188 -1.59 11.42 17.11
C GLY A 188 -0.13 10.96 17.28
N LYS A 189 0.13 9.65 17.37
CA LYS A 189 1.49 9.10 17.56
C LYS A 189 2.03 8.56 16.24
N PRO A 190 3.20 9.03 15.76
CA PRO A 190 3.82 8.41 14.59
C PRO A 190 4.19 6.96 14.91
N PRO A 191 3.99 6.00 13.99
CA PRO A 191 4.54 4.67 14.14
C PRO A 191 6.04 4.73 14.33
N SER A 192 6.52 3.95 15.28
CA SER A 192 7.92 3.61 15.38
C SER A 192 8.38 2.75 14.21
N VAL A 193 9.67 2.82 13.87
CA VAL A 193 10.26 2.13 12.69
C VAL A 193 10.13 0.59 12.72
N HIS A 194 9.77 0.01 13.87
CA HIS A 194 9.58 -1.44 14.03
C HIS A 194 8.24 -1.95 13.50
N TRP A 195 7.23 -1.09 13.36
CA TRP A 195 5.95 -1.43 12.73
C TRP A 195 6.08 -1.92 11.28
N PRO A 196 6.89 -1.29 10.41
CA PRO A 196 7.23 -1.78 9.08
C PRO A 196 7.64 -3.25 9.01
N LEU A 197 8.55 -3.64 9.92
CA LEU A 197 9.08 -4.99 9.99
C LEU A 197 8.00 -5.96 10.50
N GLY A 198 7.16 -5.52 11.45
CA GLY A 198 6.02 -6.30 11.93
C GLY A 198 5.01 -6.63 10.82
N GLY A 199 4.68 -5.68 9.94
CA GLY A 199 3.76 -5.92 8.82
C GLY A 199 4.33 -6.86 7.75
N LEU A 200 5.62 -6.72 7.43
CA LEU A 200 6.34 -7.65 6.54
C LEU A 200 6.40 -9.06 7.12
N LEU A 201 6.73 -9.17 8.41
CA LEU A 201 6.79 -10.45 9.11
C LEU A 201 5.41 -11.10 9.24
N ALA A 202 4.36 -10.31 9.50
CA ALA A 202 2.98 -10.80 9.52
C ALA A 202 2.56 -11.32 8.14
N THR A 203 2.88 -10.59 7.07
CA THR A 203 2.58 -11.03 5.69
C THR A 203 3.34 -12.30 5.35
N ALA A 204 4.63 -12.37 5.66
CA ALA A 204 5.45 -13.57 5.46
C ALA A 204 4.93 -14.77 6.29
N LEU A 205 4.51 -14.52 7.53
CA LEU A 205 3.93 -15.53 8.41
C LEU A 205 2.58 -16.03 7.88
N LEU A 206 1.73 -15.14 7.38
CA LEU A 206 0.43 -15.51 6.81
C LEU A 206 0.61 -16.30 5.51
N ILE A 207 1.55 -15.91 4.65
CA ILE A 207 1.94 -16.68 3.46
C ILE A 207 2.44 -18.08 3.88
N ALA A 208 3.25 -18.16 4.93
CA ALA A 208 3.76 -19.44 5.44
C ALA A 208 2.64 -20.31 6.04
N LEU A 209 1.66 -19.72 6.73
CA LEU A 209 0.56 -20.43 7.38
C LEU A 209 -0.54 -20.87 6.39
N HIS A 210 -0.71 -20.16 5.28
CA HIS A 210 -1.71 -20.49 4.25
C HIS A 210 -1.15 -21.33 3.10
N SER A 211 0.16 -21.60 3.04
CA SER A 211 0.70 -22.50 2.03
C SER A 211 0.44 -23.94 2.44
N PRO A 212 -0.49 -24.68 1.80
CA PRO A 212 -0.65 -26.12 2.04
C PRO A 212 0.62 -26.89 1.61
N ALA A 213 1.44 -26.27 0.75
CA ALA A 213 2.73 -26.75 0.33
C ALA A 213 3.81 -26.41 1.38
N GLY A 214 3.86 -27.20 2.46
CA GLY A 214 5.14 -27.35 3.16
C GLY A 214 6.19 -27.81 2.15
N GLY A 215 7.22 -27.00 1.85
CA GLY A 215 8.23 -27.38 0.84
C GLY A 215 8.92 -26.21 0.11
N PRO A 216 9.55 -26.49 -1.04
CA PRO A 216 10.33 -25.52 -1.82
C PRO A 216 9.54 -24.30 -2.31
N ALA A 217 8.24 -24.46 -2.56
CA ALA A 217 7.37 -23.36 -2.99
C ALA A 217 7.26 -22.26 -1.91
N ALA A 218 7.05 -22.63 -0.64
CA ALA A 218 7.02 -21.68 0.47
C ALA A 218 8.35 -20.92 0.61
N VAL A 219 9.48 -21.60 0.39
CA VAL A 219 10.82 -20.96 0.35
C VAL A 219 10.92 -19.98 -0.83
N GLY A 220 10.46 -20.39 -2.01
CA GLY A 220 10.40 -19.51 -3.20
C GLY A 220 9.58 -18.24 -2.95
N TRP A 221 8.41 -18.38 -2.33
CA TRP A 221 7.57 -17.26 -1.92
C TRP A 221 8.27 -16.34 -0.93
N PHE A 222 8.87 -16.90 0.12
CA PHE A 222 9.61 -16.13 1.11
C PHE A 222 10.77 -15.35 0.47
N VAL A 223 11.57 -16.00 -0.38
CA VAL A 223 12.69 -15.36 -1.09
C VAL A 223 12.19 -14.24 -1.99
N LEU A 224 11.12 -14.48 -2.76
CA LEU A 224 10.56 -13.50 -3.69
C LEU A 224 10.02 -12.27 -2.95
N CYS A 225 9.21 -12.46 -1.91
CA CYS A 225 8.68 -11.37 -1.09
C CYS A 225 9.80 -10.59 -0.39
N THR A 226 10.80 -11.29 0.13
CA THR A 226 11.97 -10.66 0.78
C THR A 226 12.78 -9.84 -0.21
N ALA A 227 13.09 -10.41 -1.39
CA ALA A 227 13.85 -9.72 -2.43
C ALA A 227 13.13 -8.45 -2.90
N PHE A 228 11.82 -8.53 -3.16
CA PHE A 228 11.02 -7.37 -3.52
C PHE A 228 11.01 -6.32 -2.40
N GLY A 229 10.82 -6.74 -1.15
CA GLY A 229 10.82 -5.82 -0.01
C GLY A 229 12.15 -5.12 0.20
N LEU A 230 13.27 -5.81 0.00
CA LEU A 230 14.60 -5.21 0.02
C LEU A 230 14.77 -4.17 -1.09
N VAL A 231 14.25 -4.41 -2.30
CA VAL A 231 14.29 -3.42 -3.39
C VAL A 231 13.48 -2.17 -3.03
N VAL A 232 12.28 -2.33 -2.46
CA VAL A 232 11.46 -1.20 -1.98
C VAL A 232 12.21 -0.42 -0.92
N ILE A 233 12.72 -1.08 0.12
CA ILE A 233 13.49 -0.46 1.21
C ILE A 233 14.72 0.27 0.65
N ALA A 234 15.53 -0.39 -0.17
CA ALA A 234 16.73 0.22 -0.74
C ALA A 234 16.43 1.41 -1.64
N THR A 235 15.27 1.42 -2.30
CA THR A 235 14.84 2.54 -3.15
C THR A 235 14.33 3.71 -2.31
N TYR A 236 13.54 3.43 -1.27
CA TYR A 236 12.90 4.44 -0.44
C TYR A 236 13.83 5.02 0.63
N ALA A 237 14.88 4.29 1.03
CA ALA A 237 15.90 4.76 1.97
C ALA A 237 16.96 5.67 1.32
N ARG A 238 17.03 5.72 -0.02
CA ARG A 238 17.98 6.60 -0.73
C ARG A 238 17.57 8.06 -0.53
N ARG A 239 18.36 8.80 0.26
CA ARG A 239 18.18 10.24 0.42
C ARG A 239 18.32 10.95 -0.94
N PRO A 240 17.47 11.93 -1.26
CA PRO A 240 17.71 12.83 -2.39
C PRO A 240 19.10 13.44 -2.23
N ARG A 241 19.92 13.42 -3.28
CA ARG A 241 21.23 14.08 -3.24
C ARG A 241 21.04 15.54 -2.82
N GLU A 242 21.70 15.91 -1.73
CA GLU A 242 21.66 17.22 -1.10
C GLU A 242 21.85 18.32 -2.16
N GLY A 243 20.82 19.13 -2.34
CA GLY A 243 20.74 20.13 -3.41
C GLY A 243 19.39 20.84 -3.47
N ARG A 244 18.34 20.28 -2.85
CA ARG A 244 17.15 21.03 -2.43
C ARG A 244 17.15 21.08 -0.91
N SER A 245 17.32 22.26 -0.34
CA SER A 245 17.07 22.51 1.08
C SER A 245 15.60 22.88 1.25
N PRO A 246 14.73 22.02 1.82
CA PRO A 246 13.53 22.51 2.46
C PRO A 246 13.92 22.88 3.89
N THR A 247 14.34 24.12 4.10
CA THR A 247 14.32 24.73 5.43
C THR A 247 12.86 24.97 5.80
N VAL A 248 12.20 23.96 6.35
CA VAL A 248 10.95 24.15 7.09
C VAL A 248 11.25 23.78 8.55
N PRO A 249 11.19 24.72 9.49
CA PRO A 249 11.40 24.43 10.90
C PRO A 249 10.31 23.48 11.40
N HIS A 250 10.72 22.34 11.97
CA HIS A 250 9.83 21.47 12.72
C HIS A 250 9.46 22.17 14.03
N HIS A 251 8.27 22.76 14.09
CA HIS A 251 7.65 23.10 15.36
C HIS A 251 7.06 21.82 15.95
N ALA A 252 7.58 21.44 17.11
CA ALA A 252 7.10 20.35 17.97
C ALA A 252 5.78 20.73 18.65
#